data_AF-A0A7Y0XVP1-F1
#
_entry.id   AF-A0A7Y0XVP1-F1
#
_cell.length_a   1.000
_cell.length_b   1.000
_cell.length_c   1.000
_cell.angle_alpha   90.00
_cell.angle_beta   90.00
_cell.angle_gamma   90.00
#
_symmetry.space_group_name_H-M   'P 1'
#
loop_
_entity.id
_entity.type
_entity.pdbx_description
1 polymer ?
#
loop_
_entity_poly.entity_id
_entity_poly.type
_entity_poly.pdbx_seq_one_letter_code
_entity_poly.pdbx_strand_id
1 'polypeptide(L)'
;MYSTKNKNPEPPGVVIWVMVTLLWGTVFFYTSVFMLRFATVLLGQGVFNPSRSVQFHVYGIHAVVLVVFALAAMLVKNMAEPGGQKQIQRWKSISEGKGEKLFISFAGSIATSFFFTGLTALTFLFSAGNLGFSVSLTYPVVLTAALFNIGAGLAASLIVGFVFLIAKVGRKKA
;
A
#
# COMPACT_ATOMS: atom_id res chain seq x y z
N MET A 1 -21.93 18.69 34.04
CA MET A 1 -22.59 18.60 32.72
C MET A 1 -21.51 18.56 31.65
N TYR A 2 -21.18 17.37 31.13
CA TYR A 2 -20.24 17.26 30.02
C TYR A 2 -20.99 17.51 28.71
N SER A 3 -20.63 18.61 28.04
CA SER A 3 -21.12 18.95 26.70
C SER A 3 -20.71 17.84 25.73
N THR A 4 -21.69 17.12 25.20
CA THR A 4 -21.54 16.20 24.06
C THR A 4 -21.26 17.04 22.81
N LYS A 5 -20.02 17.50 22.64
CA LYS A 5 -19.55 18.08 21.38
C LYS A 5 -19.81 17.08 20.25
N ASN A 6 -20.62 17.51 19.29
CA ASN A 6 -20.91 16.88 18.00
C ASN A 6 -19.69 16.11 17.46
N LYS A 7 -19.70 14.77 17.59
CA LYS A 7 -18.68 13.88 16.98
C LYS A 7 -19.05 13.62 15.53
N ASN A 8 -19.02 14.65 14.68
CA ASN A 8 -18.90 14.39 13.25
C ASN A 8 -17.41 14.11 12.98
N PRO A 9 -17.03 12.90 12.54
CA PRO A 9 -15.64 12.60 12.25
C PRO A 9 -15.21 13.48 11.06
N GLU A 10 -14.28 14.40 11.32
CA GLU A 10 -13.65 15.18 10.26
C GLU A 10 -12.84 14.25 9.36
N PRO A 11 -12.80 14.52 8.04
CA PRO A 11 -11.98 13.73 7.14
C PRO A 11 -10.50 13.79 7.58
N PRO A 12 -9.74 12.69 7.48
CA PRO A 12 -8.33 12.65 7.87
C PRO A 12 -7.55 13.72 7.10
N GLY A 13 -6.84 14.57 7.85
CA GLY A 13 -6.03 15.65 7.30
C GLY A 13 -4.90 15.15 6.39
N VAL A 14 -4.32 16.08 5.62
CA VAL A 14 -3.27 15.82 4.62
C VAL A 14 -2.12 14.99 5.20
N VAL A 15 -1.68 15.33 6.41
CA VAL A 15 -0.57 14.66 7.10
C VAL A 15 -0.87 13.18 7.35
N ILE A 16 -2.08 12.85 7.83
CA ILE A 16 -2.48 11.46 8.09
C ILE A 16 -2.50 10.67 6.78
N TRP A 17 -3.01 11.26 5.71
CA TRP A 17 -3.01 10.64 4.38
C TRP A 17 -1.60 10.33 3.90
N VAL A 18 -0.69 11.31 3.94
CA VAL A 18 0.70 11.14 3.52
C VAL A 18 1.39 10.08 4.38
N MET A 19 1.22 10.11 5.70
CA MET A 19 1.84 9.13 6.61
C MET A 19 1.33 7.71 6.36
N VAL A 20 0.02 7.53 6.14
CA VAL A 20 -0.56 6.23 5.81
C VAL A 20 -0.04 5.74 4.46
N THR A 21 0.02 6.60 3.44
CA THR A 21 0.56 6.23 2.12
C THR A 21 2.03 5.84 2.21
N LEU A 22 2.85 6.59 2.96
CA LEU A 22 4.26 6.26 3.17
C LEU A 22 4.42 4.93 3.93
N LEU A 23 3.63 4.69 4.98
CA LEU A 23 3.67 3.44 5.74
C LEU A 23 3.40 2.23 4.84
N TRP A 24 2.27 2.25 4.12
CA TRP A 24 1.91 1.15 3.22
C TRP A 24 2.88 1.05 2.05
N GLY A 25 3.27 2.17 1.46
CA GLY A 25 4.22 2.20 0.36
C GLY A 25 5.59 1.66 0.74
N THR A 26 6.03 1.86 1.99
CA THR A 26 7.26 1.24 2.52
C THR A 26 7.14 -0.29 2.54
N VAL A 27 6.06 -0.80 3.13
CA VAL A 27 5.81 -2.24 3.22
C VAL A 27 5.78 -2.85 1.82
N PHE A 28 5.01 -2.26 0.91
CA PHE A 28 4.90 -2.72 -0.46
C PHE A 28 6.21 -2.61 -1.23
N PHE A 29 7.01 -1.57 -1.02
CA PHE A 29 8.31 -1.42 -1.67
C PHE A 29 9.22 -2.60 -1.32
N TYR A 30 9.39 -2.92 -0.03
CA TYR A 30 10.26 -4.02 0.39
C TYR A 30 9.73 -5.38 -0.03
N THR A 31 8.41 -5.61 0.05
CA THR A 31 7.84 -6.87 -0.45
C THR A 31 8.00 -6.98 -1.96
N SER A 32 7.80 -5.90 -2.73
CA SER A 32 8.04 -5.87 -4.16
C SER A 32 9.50 -6.14 -4.53
N VAL A 33 10.47 -5.55 -3.81
CA VAL A 33 11.91 -5.85 -4.03
C VAL A 33 12.19 -7.33 -3.82
N PHE A 34 11.65 -7.92 -2.75
CA PHE A 34 11.81 -9.34 -2.48
C PHE A 34 11.18 -10.20 -3.60
N MET A 35 9.95 -9.89 -4.01
CA MET A 35 9.24 -10.65 -5.05
C MET A 35 9.86 -10.49 -6.43
N LEU A 36 10.37 -9.31 -6.78
CA LEU A 36 11.11 -9.07 -8.03
C LEU A 36 12.39 -9.91 -8.06
N ARG A 37 13.16 -9.91 -6.96
CA ARG A 37 14.37 -10.73 -6.84
C ARG A 37 14.04 -12.22 -6.96
N PHE A 38 12.99 -12.67 -6.28
CA PHE A 38 12.55 -14.06 -6.34
C PHE A 38 12.10 -14.45 -7.76
N ALA A 39 11.30 -13.61 -8.42
CA ALA A 39 10.83 -13.85 -9.79
C ALA A 39 11.98 -13.87 -10.82
N THR A 40 12.96 -12.97 -10.69
CA THR A 40 14.17 -12.97 -11.51
C THR A 40 14.93 -14.30 -11.40
N VAL A 41 15.12 -14.80 -10.17
CA VAL A 41 15.79 -16.09 -9.93
C VAL A 41 14.95 -17.25 -10.45
N LEU A 42 13.66 -17.26 -10.17
CA LEU A 42 12.74 -18.34 -10.56
C LEU A 42 12.65 -18.51 -12.08
N LEU A 43 12.59 -17.40 -12.82
CA LEU A 43 12.47 -17.42 -14.28
C LEU A 43 13.83 -17.48 -14.99
N GLY A 44 14.93 -17.25 -14.29
CA GLY A 44 16.26 -17.12 -14.89
C GLY A 44 16.36 -15.96 -15.89
N GLN A 45 15.52 -14.93 -15.73
CA GLN A 45 15.42 -13.80 -16.66
C GLN A 45 15.71 -12.47 -15.97
N GLY A 46 16.45 -11.61 -16.67
CA GLY A 46 16.82 -10.29 -16.17
C GLY A 46 17.92 -10.32 -15.10
N VAL A 47 18.22 -9.15 -14.55
CA VAL A 47 19.21 -8.93 -13.50
C VAL A 47 18.59 -8.00 -12.46
N PHE A 48 18.30 -8.54 -11.29
CA PHE A 48 17.73 -7.77 -10.18
C PHE A 48 18.28 -8.26 -8.85
N ASN A 49 19.39 -7.67 -8.41
CA ASN A 49 20.00 -7.96 -7.12
C ASN A 49 20.61 -6.68 -6.49
N PRO A 50 19.78 -5.66 -6.18
CA PRO A 50 20.28 -4.41 -5.65
C PRO A 50 20.87 -4.60 -4.24
N SER A 51 22.02 -4.00 -3.97
CA SER A 51 22.60 -3.95 -2.63
C SER A 51 21.69 -3.20 -1.66
N ARG A 52 21.86 -3.40 -0.35
CA ARG A 52 21.07 -2.69 0.66
C ARG A 52 21.21 -1.17 0.56
N SER A 53 22.41 -0.68 0.24
CA SER A 53 22.64 0.75 0.02
C SER A 53 21.84 1.27 -1.19
N VAL A 54 21.87 0.56 -2.32
CA VAL A 54 21.05 0.92 -3.49
C VAL A 54 19.57 0.93 -3.15
N GLN A 55 19.08 -0.11 -2.46
CA GLN A 55 17.67 -0.17 -2.03
C GLN A 55 17.26 1.05 -1.20
N PHE A 56 18.12 1.52 -0.28
CA PHE A 56 17.84 2.70 0.54
C PHE A 56 17.78 3.99 -0.29
N HIS A 57 18.70 4.19 -1.23
CA HIS A 57 18.70 5.37 -2.10
C HIS A 57 17.48 5.38 -3.03
N VAL A 58 17.17 4.23 -3.64
CA VAL A 58 16.00 4.06 -4.50
C VAL A 58 14.71 4.24 -3.69
N TYR A 59 14.67 3.77 -2.44
CA TYR A 59 13.54 4.01 -1.54
C TYR A 59 13.33 5.50 -1.26
N GLY A 60 14.39 6.29 -1.10
CA GLY A 60 14.28 7.75 -0.95
C GLY A 60 13.56 8.41 -2.14
N ILE A 61 13.94 8.01 -3.36
CA ILE A 61 13.26 8.46 -4.60
C ILE A 61 11.81 7.96 -4.62
N HIS A 62 11.60 6.69 -4.28
CA HIS A 62 10.28 6.08 -4.22
C HIS A 62 9.35 6.81 -3.24
N ALA A 63 9.84 7.18 -2.07
CA ALA A 63 9.09 7.91 -1.05
C ALA A 63 8.61 9.28 -1.57
N VAL A 64 9.45 10.01 -2.30
CA VAL A 64 9.04 11.27 -2.96
C VAL A 64 7.90 11.01 -3.95
N VAL A 65 8.04 9.97 -4.78
CA VAL A 65 6.98 9.57 -5.74
C VAL A 65 5.68 9.23 -5.00
N LEU A 66 5.75 8.50 -3.87
CA LEU A 66 4.58 8.17 -3.05
C LEU A 66 3.90 9.40 -2.47
N VAL A 67 4.66 10.42 -2.03
CA VAL A 67 4.09 11.69 -1.57
C VAL A 67 3.34 12.37 -2.71
N VAL A 68 3.91 12.44 -3.91
CA VAL A 68 3.21 13.00 -5.09
C VAL A 68 1.93 12.24 -5.39
N PHE A 69 1.96 10.90 -5.37
CA PHE A 69 0.76 10.08 -5.55
C PHE A 69 -0.29 10.31 -4.47
N ALA A 70 0.12 10.46 -3.20
CA ALA A 70 -0.80 10.73 -2.09
C ALA A 70 -1.55 12.05 -2.29
N LEU A 71 -0.82 13.10 -2.67
CA LEU A 71 -1.39 14.42 -2.94
C LEU A 71 -2.30 14.41 -4.17
N ALA A 72 -1.86 13.77 -5.26
CA ALA A 72 -2.67 13.63 -6.47
C ALA A 72 -3.96 12.85 -6.22
N ALA A 73 -3.88 11.72 -5.51
CA ALA A 73 -5.05 10.92 -5.14
C ALA A 73 -6.02 11.72 -4.25
N MET A 74 -5.50 12.56 -3.36
CA MET A 74 -6.33 13.46 -2.55
C MET A 74 -7.03 14.52 -3.41
N LEU A 75 -6.33 15.13 -4.37
CA LEU A 75 -6.92 16.11 -5.29
C LEU A 75 -8.04 15.47 -6.13
N VAL A 76 -7.76 14.33 -6.76
CA VAL A 76 -8.74 13.58 -7.56
C VAL A 76 -9.97 13.24 -6.71
N LYS A 77 -9.75 12.78 -5.48
CA LYS A 77 -10.83 12.47 -4.56
C LYS A 77 -11.66 13.70 -4.18
N ASN A 78 -11.01 14.83 -3.88
CA ASN A 78 -11.71 16.07 -3.52
C ASN A 78 -12.52 16.62 -4.70
N MET A 79 -12.05 16.42 -5.94
CA MET A 79 -12.80 16.78 -7.16
C MET A 79 -13.97 15.82 -7.42
N ALA A 80 -13.78 14.51 -7.22
CA ALA A 80 -14.79 13.50 -7.50
C ALA A 80 -15.90 13.44 -6.43
N GLU A 81 -15.58 13.78 -5.17
CA GLU A 81 -16.54 13.82 -4.06
C GLU A 81 -16.38 15.11 -3.23
N PRO A 82 -16.87 16.25 -3.75
CA PRO A 82 -16.89 17.50 -3.00
C PRO A 82 -17.73 17.31 -1.71
N GLY A 83 -17.09 17.46 -0.55
CA GLY A 83 -17.75 17.33 0.76
C GLY A 83 -17.62 15.96 1.45
N GLY A 84 -16.94 14.97 0.85
CA GLY A 84 -16.44 13.78 1.57
C GLY A 84 -17.50 12.87 2.22
N GLN A 85 -18.76 12.94 1.80
CA GLN A 85 -19.87 12.26 2.47
C GLN A 85 -19.71 10.73 2.58
N LYS A 86 -19.14 10.07 1.56
CA LYS A 86 -18.87 8.62 1.62
C LYS A 86 -17.77 8.27 2.62
N GLN A 87 -16.79 9.16 2.82
CA GLN A 87 -15.74 8.95 3.82
C GLN A 87 -16.27 9.17 5.24
N ILE A 88 -17.10 10.19 5.45
CA ILE A 88 -17.76 10.45 6.74
C ILE A 88 -18.67 9.28 7.11
N GLN A 89 -19.43 8.74 6.14
CA GLN A 89 -20.24 7.53 6.34
C GLN A 89 -19.39 6.29 6.67
N ARG A 90 -18.23 6.11 6.01
CA ARG A 90 -17.30 5.01 6.33
C ARG A 90 -16.70 5.15 7.73
N TRP A 91 -16.26 6.35 8.11
CA TRP A 91 -15.75 6.62 9.46
C TRP A 91 -16.82 6.42 10.53
N LYS A 92 -18.05 6.86 10.28
CA LYS A 92 -19.19 6.62 11.16
C LYS A 92 -19.45 5.12 11.31
N SER A 93 -19.44 4.37 10.21
CA SER A 93 -19.61 2.90 10.20
C SER A 93 -18.50 2.17 10.97
N ILE A 94 -17.25 2.61 10.83
CA ILE A 94 -16.10 2.07 11.59
C ILE A 94 -16.25 2.41 13.08
N SER A 95 -16.60 3.65 13.43
CA SER A 95 -16.80 4.10 14.82
C SER A 95 -17.98 3.41 15.52
N GLU A 96 -19.00 3.00 14.75
CA GLU A 96 -20.16 2.25 15.24
C GLU A 96 -19.88 0.74 15.38
N GLY A 97 -18.65 0.28 15.11
CA GLY A 97 -18.26 -1.12 15.23
C GLY A 97 -18.79 -2.02 14.10
N LYS A 98 -19.32 -1.45 13.01
CA LYS A 98 -19.68 -2.21 11.79
C LYS A 98 -18.46 -2.52 10.90
N GLY A 99 -17.25 -2.27 11.40
CA GLY A 99 -15.98 -2.30 10.67
C GLY A 99 -15.56 -3.67 10.13
N GLU A 100 -16.20 -4.77 10.56
CA GLU A 100 -15.77 -6.13 10.18
C GLU A 100 -16.11 -6.51 8.73
N LYS A 101 -17.14 -5.91 8.09
CA LYS A 101 -17.60 -6.33 6.76
C LYS A 101 -16.91 -5.65 5.57
N LEU A 102 -16.03 -4.69 5.81
CA LEU A 102 -15.39 -3.86 4.76
C LEU A 102 -13.89 -4.11 4.65
N PHE A 103 -13.40 -5.21 5.23
CA PHE A 103 -12.02 -5.61 5.07
C PHE A 103 -11.80 -6.16 3.66
N ILE A 104 -11.22 -5.27 2.84
CA ILE A 104 -10.48 -5.59 1.63
C ILE A 104 -11.39 -5.99 0.46
N SER A 105 -11.67 -5.03 -0.41
CA SER A 105 -12.04 -5.38 -1.78
C SER A 105 -10.89 -6.21 -2.36
N PHE A 106 -11.15 -7.48 -2.66
CA PHE A 106 -10.19 -8.40 -3.29
C PHE A 106 -9.59 -7.77 -4.57
N ALA A 107 -10.44 -7.15 -5.39
CA ALA A 107 -10.02 -6.39 -6.56
C ALA A 107 -9.12 -5.19 -6.21
N GLY A 108 -9.41 -4.50 -5.10
CA GLY A 108 -8.58 -3.42 -4.57
C GLY A 108 -7.18 -3.89 -4.16
N SER A 109 -7.07 -5.03 -3.48
CA SER A 109 -5.78 -5.62 -3.11
C SER A 109 -4.97 -6.08 -4.31
N ILE A 110 -5.64 -6.66 -5.31
CA ILE A 110 -5.00 -7.02 -6.58
C ILE A 110 -4.43 -5.79 -7.26
N ALA A 111 -5.25 -4.77 -7.48
CA ALA A 111 -4.84 -3.54 -8.16
C ALA A 111 -3.68 -2.85 -7.41
N THR A 112 -3.77 -2.78 -6.08
CA THR A 112 -2.73 -2.20 -5.23
C THR A 112 -1.41 -2.96 -5.36
N SER A 113 -1.46 -4.30 -5.31
CA SER A 113 -0.26 -5.14 -5.40
C SER A 113 0.43 -5.04 -6.77
N PHE A 114 -0.34 -5.02 -7.86
CA PHE A 114 0.19 -4.78 -9.21
C PHE A 114 0.81 -3.38 -9.32
N PHE A 115 0.07 -2.36 -8.87
CA PHE A 115 0.51 -0.98 -8.93
C PHE A 115 1.84 -0.77 -8.20
N PHE A 116 1.95 -1.23 -6.94
CA PHE A 116 3.18 -1.05 -6.18
C PHE A 116 4.36 -1.87 -6.72
N THR A 117 4.11 -3.07 -7.27
CA THR A 117 5.18 -3.86 -7.89
C THR A 117 5.69 -3.19 -9.15
N GLY A 118 4.78 -2.72 -10.01
CA GLY A 118 5.12 -1.95 -11.21
C GLY A 118 5.84 -0.65 -10.86
N LEU A 119 5.32 0.11 -9.88
CA LEU A 119 5.93 1.34 -9.42
C LEU A 119 7.33 1.11 -8.86
N THR A 120 7.54 0.06 -8.08
CA THR A 120 8.86 -0.34 -7.57
C THR A 120 9.81 -0.67 -8.72
N ALA A 121 9.39 -1.54 -9.65
CA ALA A 121 10.17 -1.91 -10.83
C ALA A 121 10.58 -0.69 -11.66
N LEU A 122 9.63 0.22 -11.94
CA LEU A 122 9.89 1.46 -12.64
C LEU A 122 10.86 2.35 -11.86
N THR A 123 10.69 2.49 -10.54
CA THR A 123 11.59 3.32 -9.73
C THR A 123 13.03 2.80 -9.80
N PHE A 124 13.24 1.48 -9.76
CA PHE A 124 14.56 0.88 -9.95
C PHE A 124 15.11 1.11 -11.37
N LEU A 125 14.30 0.91 -12.41
CA LEU A 125 14.71 1.14 -13.80
C LEU A 125 15.13 2.60 -14.05
N PHE A 126 14.36 3.56 -13.54
CA PHE A 126 14.70 4.99 -13.66
C PHE A 126 15.91 5.36 -12.80
N SER A 127 16.07 4.76 -11.62
CA SER A 127 17.20 5.07 -10.73
C SER A 127 18.51 4.44 -11.17
N ALA A 128 18.46 3.34 -11.94
CA ALA A 128 19.64 2.60 -12.42
C ALA A 128 20.63 3.49 -13.18
N GLY A 129 20.12 4.33 -14.08
CA GLY A 129 20.94 5.26 -14.86
C GLY A 129 21.63 6.34 -14.02
N ASN A 130 20.93 6.84 -12.98
CA ASN A 130 21.45 7.94 -12.14
C ASN A 130 22.38 7.46 -11.02
N LEU A 131 22.19 6.24 -10.52
CA LEU A 131 22.94 5.68 -9.40
C LEU A 131 24.02 4.66 -9.83
N GLY A 132 24.16 4.42 -11.15
CA GLY A 132 25.24 3.61 -11.71
C GLY A 132 25.16 2.11 -11.37
N PHE A 133 23.96 1.55 -11.24
CA PHE A 133 23.78 0.11 -11.01
C PHE A 133 23.02 -0.56 -12.16
N SER A 134 23.25 -1.85 -12.38
CA SER A 134 22.56 -2.62 -13.42
C SER A 134 21.26 -3.20 -12.89
N VAL A 135 20.15 -2.84 -13.55
CA VAL A 135 18.86 -3.52 -13.40
C VAL A 135 18.31 -3.84 -14.78
N SER A 136 17.89 -5.09 -14.96
CA SER A 136 17.17 -5.54 -16.15
C SER A 136 15.96 -6.35 -15.68
N LEU A 137 14.77 -5.82 -15.92
CA LEU A 137 13.51 -6.46 -15.55
C LEU A 137 12.72 -6.71 -16.83
N THR A 138 12.46 -7.98 -17.13
CA THR A 138 11.61 -8.36 -18.26
C THR A 138 10.13 -8.30 -17.84
N TYR A 139 9.22 -8.17 -18.81
CA TYR A 139 7.78 -8.18 -18.52
C TYR A 139 7.32 -9.42 -17.74
N PRO A 140 7.76 -10.66 -18.07
CA PRO A 140 7.42 -11.84 -17.28
C PRO A 140 7.83 -11.73 -15.80
N VAL A 141 9.03 -11.21 -15.51
CA VAL A 141 9.52 -11.03 -14.14
C VAL A 141 8.61 -10.10 -13.34
N VAL A 142 8.24 -8.95 -13.91
CA VAL A 142 7.38 -7.97 -13.22
C VAL A 142 5.98 -8.54 -12.98
N LEU A 143 5.40 -9.24 -13.96
CA LEU A 143 4.09 -9.88 -13.82
C LEU A 143 4.10 -10.99 -12.77
N THR A 144 5.09 -11.89 -12.81
CA THR A 144 5.25 -12.96 -11.82
C THR A 144 5.46 -12.41 -10.42
N ALA A 145 6.30 -11.38 -10.27
CA ALA A 145 6.49 -10.71 -8.99
C ALA A 145 5.20 -10.08 -8.47
N ALA A 146 4.40 -9.46 -9.34
CA ALA A 146 3.13 -8.86 -8.96
C ALA A 146 2.11 -9.90 -8.48
N LEU A 147 2.05 -11.06 -9.16
CA LEU A 147 1.22 -12.19 -8.74
C LEU A 147 1.62 -12.73 -7.35
N PHE A 148 2.93 -12.86 -7.09
CA PHE A 148 3.39 -13.25 -5.76
C PHE A 148 3.09 -12.20 -4.70
N ASN A 149 3.15 -10.92 -5.05
CA ASN A 149 2.83 -9.83 -4.13
C ASN A 149 1.33 -9.82 -3.76
N ILE A 150 0.44 -10.22 -4.67
CA ILE A 150 -0.97 -10.48 -4.36
C ILE A 150 -1.09 -11.62 -3.35
N GLY A 151 -0.40 -12.73 -3.58
CA GLY A 151 -0.37 -13.87 -2.65
C GLY A 151 0.07 -13.45 -1.25
N ALA A 152 1.13 -12.64 -1.16
CA ALA A 152 1.61 -12.09 0.11
C ALA A 152 0.60 -11.14 0.76
N GLY A 153 -0.04 -10.25 -0.01
CA GLY A 153 -1.06 -9.33 0.49
C GLY A 153 -2.31 -10.06 1.01
N LEU A 154 -2.74 -11.13 0.33
CA LEU A 154 -3.83 -11.98 0.78
C LEU A 154 -3.45 -12.77 2.04
N ALA A 155 -2.26 -13.35 2.09
CA ALA A 155 -1.76 -14.04 3.28
C ALA A 155 -1.69 -13.10 4.49
N ALA A 156 -1.14 -11.90 4.33
CA ALA A 156 -1.10 -10.89 5.39
C ALA A 156 -2.52 -10.51 5.87
N SER A 157 -3.46 -10.36 4.94
CA SER A 157 -4.87 -10.06 5.25
C SER A 157 -5.53 -11.18 6.06
N LEU A 158 -5.29 -12.43 5.70
CA LEU A 158 -5.80 -13.61 6.42
C LEU A 158 -5.19 -13.70 7.82
N ILE A 159 -3.89 -13.47 7.96
CA ILE A 159 -3.20 -13.47 9.26
C ILE A 159 -3.77 -12.38 10.16
N VAL A 160 -3.94 -11.16 9.66
CA VAL A 160 -4.55 -10.05 10.42
C VAL A 160 -5.97 -10.39 10.84
N GLY A 161 -6.79 -10.95 9.92
CA GLY A 161 -8.14 -11.43 10.24
C GLY A 161 -8.16 -12.50 11.33
N PHE A 162 -7.21 -13.44 11.29
CA PHE A 162 -7.05 -14.49 12.30
C PHE A 162 -6.63 -13.93 13.67
N VAL A 163 -5.71 -12.96 13.69
CA VAL A 163 -5.30 -12.26 14.92
C VAL A 163 -6.48 -11.52 15.54
N PHE A 164 -7.31 -10.84 14.75
CA PHE A 164 -8.52 -10.18 15.25
C PHE A 164 -9.53 -11.17 15.85
N LEU A 165 -9.73 -12.32 15.21
CA LEU A 165 -10.59 -13.40 15.73
C LEU A 165 -10.09 -13.93 17.08
N ILE A 166 -8.79 -14.21 17.21
CA ILE A 166 -8.19 -14.71 18.46
C ILE A 166 -8.23 -13.64 19.55
N ALA A 167 -7.87 -12.40 19.22
CA ALA A 167 -7.81 -11.30 20.17
C ALA A 167 -9.20 -10.83 20.64
N LYS A 168 -10.30 -11.36 20.08
CA LYS A 168 -11.69 -10.94 20.34
C LYS A 168 -11.92 -9.43 20.20
N VAL A 169 -11.07 -8.76 19.43
CA VAL A 169 -11.17 -7.32 19.16
C VAL A 169 -12.36 -7.14 18.23
N GLY A 170 -13.49 -6.65 18.77
CA GLY A 170 -14.77 -6.54 18.05
C GLY A 170 -15.95 -7.19 18.77
N ARG A 171 -15.72 -8.09 19.74
CA ARG A 171 -16.82 -8.56 20.60
C ARG A 171 -17.28 -7.42 21.50
N LYS A 172 -18.51 -6.94 21.28
CA LYS A 172 -19.27 -6.25 22.34
C LYS A 172 -19.17 -7.13 23.59
N LYS A 173 -18.66 -6.57 24.70
CA LYS A 173 -18.85 -7.16 26.02
C LYS A 173 -20.35 -7.34 26.18
N ALA A 174 -20.80 -8.59 26.18
CA ALA A 174 -22.15 -8.96 26.59
C ALA A 174 -22.29 -8.70 28.10
#